data_AF-A0A8T5S8S8-F1
#
_entry.id   AF-A0A8T5S8S8-F1
#
_cell.length_a   1.000
_cell.length_b   1.000
_cell.length_c   1.000
_cell.angle_alpha   90.00
_cell.angle_beta   90.00
_cell.angle_gamma   90.00
#
_symmetry.space_group_name_H-M   'P 1'
#
loop_
_entity.id
_entity.type
_entity.pdbx_description
1 polymer ?
#
loop_
_entity_poly.entity_id
_entity_poly.type
_entity_poly.pdbx_seq_one_letter_code
_entity_poly.pdbx_strand_id
1 'polypeptide(L)'
;MDHLKLKKLKSVAYNALRDSLVWKGEYLLDPFGHYTPEEEIIIDLVTGRIYPERDGDSVEEYYSKIHEWFLEVLPKENISIDIIDSAIIKISPAGKKCIILAQDREFRANLKYK
;
A
#
# COMPACT_ATOMS: atom_id res chain seq x y z
N MET A 1 -2.50 -7.20 -20.50
CA MET A 1 -2.71 -8.02 -19.29
C MET A 1 -4.07 -8.74 -19.31
N ASP A 2 -4.07 -10.06 -19.07
CA ASP A 2 -5.29 -10.90 -19.03
C ASP A 2 -6.18 -10.63 -17.81
N HIS A 3 -7.47 -10.95 -17.93
CA HIS A 3 -8.49 -10.70 -16.88
C HIS A 3 -8.11 -11.30 -15.52
N LEU A 4 -7.43 -12.45 -15.51
CA LEU A 4 -7.00 -13.11 -14.28
C LEU A 4 -5.92 -12.32 -13.53
N LYS A 5 -4.92 -11.78 -14.24
CA LYS A 5 -3.87 -10.93 -13.66
C LYS A 5 -4.43 -9.59 -13.13
N LEU A 6 -5.46 -9.05 -13.80
CA LEU A 6 -6.20 -7.86 -13.32
C LEU A 6 -6.88 -8.13 -11.96
N LYS A 7 -7.57 -9.26 -11.82
CA LYS A 7 -8.23 -9.64 -10.56
C LYS A 7 -7.22 -9.85 -9.44
N LYS A 8 -6.08 -10.48 -9.76
CA LYS A 8 -4.97 -10.70 -8.82
C LYS A 8 -4.39 -9.38 -8.32
N LEU A 9 -4.03 -8.43 -9.20
CA LEU A 9 -3.51 -7.12 -8.79
C LEU A 9 -4.44 -6.39 -7.82
N LYS A 10 -5.74 -6.37 -8.09
CA LYS A 10 -6.73 -5.77 -7.19
C LYS A 10 -6.80 -6.51 -5.84
N SER A 11 -6.69 -7.83 -5.85
CA SER A 11 -6.68 -8.64 -4.63
C SER A 11 -5.40 -8.43 -3.82
N VAL A 12 -4.24 -8.38 -4.47
CA VAL A 12 -2.94 -8.08 -3.86
C VAL A 12 -3.00 -6.71 -3.20
N ALA A 13 -3.46 -5.70 -3.93
CA ALA A 13 -3.62 -4.35 -3.40
C ALA A 13 -4.52 -4.33 -2.15
N TYR A 14 -5.67 -5.01 -2.20
CA TYR A 14 -6.57 -5.07 -1.05
C TYR A 14 -5.96 -5.81 0.15
N ASN A 15 -5.28 -6.93 -0.08
CA ASN A 15 -4.64 -7.70 0.98
C ASN A 15 -3.49 -6.91 1.64
N ALA A 16 -2.68 -6.17 0.87
CA ALA A 16 -1.67 -5.29 1.44
C ALA A 16 -2.27 -4.26 2.41
N LEU A 17 -3.40 -3.65 2.02
CA LEU A 17 -4.11 -2.69 2.87
C LEU A 17 -4.67 -3.35 4.13
N ARG A 18 -5.15 -4.59 4.01
CA ARG A 18 -5.72 -5.35 5.13
C ARG A 18 -4.63 -5.84 6.09
N ASP A 19 -3.58 -6.48 5.59
CA ASP A 19 -2.54 -7.10 6.41
C ASP A 19 -1.71 -6.04 7.14
N SER A 20 -1.55 -4.86 6.54
CA SER A 20 -0.97 -3.70 7.24
C SER A 20 -1.80 -3.24 8.44
N LEU A 21 -3.04 -3.70 8.64
CA LEU A 21 -3.79 -3.48 9.90
C LEU A 21 -3.46 -4.50 11.00
N VAL A 22 -2.87 -5.65 10.67
CA VAL A 22 -2.91 -6.87 11.50
C VAL A 22 -1.57 -7.17 12.20
N TRP A 23 -0.50 -6.44 11.93
CA TRP A 23 0.82 -6.78 12.48
C TRP A 23 0.83 -6.72 14.01
N LYS A 24 0.87 -7.92 14.64
CA LYS A 24 0.90 -8.23 16.09
C LYS A 24 -0.42 -8.31 16.88
N GLY A 25 -1.59 -8.41 16.25
CA GLY A 25 -2.83 -8.78 16.97
C GLY A 25 -3.34 -7.76 18.01
N GLU A 26 -2.58 -6.71 18.24
CA GLU A 26 -3.04 -5.44 18.76
C GLU A 26 -3.28 -4.55 17.55
N TYR A 27 -4.36 -3.79 17.57
CA TYR A 27 -4.57 -2.72 16.61
C TYR A 27 -3.28 -1.91 16.53
N LEU A 28 -2.56 -2.01 15.42
CA LEU A 28 -1.66 -0.92 15.07
C LEU A 28 -2.59 0.23 14.73
N LEU A 29 -2.88 1.03 15.77
CA LEU A 29 -2.81 2.46 15.63
C LEU A 29 -1.65 2.69 14.66
N ASP A 30 -1.98 3.31 13.54
CA ASP A 30 -1.07 4.19 12.85
C ASP A 30 0.02 4.68 13.83
N PRO A 31 1.33 4.61 13.54
CA PRO A 31 2.34 5.23 14.42
C PRO A 31 1.97 6.67 14.82
N PHE A 32 1.05 7.31 14.08
CA PHE A 32 0.32 8.53 14.43
C PHE A 32 -0.94 8.36 15.30
N GLY A 33 -1.04 7.35 16.17
CA GLY A 33 -2.18 7.14 17.07
C GLY A 33 -2.52 8.32 17.99
N HIS A 34 -1.73 9.39 17.93
CA HIS A 34 -1.91 10.66 18.64
C HIS A 34 -1.89 11.92 17.75
N TYR A 35 -1.66 11.82 16.44
CA TYR A 35 -1.60 12.99 15.54
C TYR A 35 -2.80 13.02 14.59
N THR A 36 -3.83 13.71 15.07
CA THR A 36 -4.52 14.67 14.20
C THR A 36 -3.48 15.73 13.83
N PRO A 37 -3.21 15.93 12.52
CA PRO A 37 -4.23 16.20 11.50
C PRO A 37 -4.39 15.10 10.44
N GLU A 38 -5.45 15.23 9.64
CA GLU A 38 -5.69 14.42 8.43
C GLU A 38 -4.54 14.61 7.44
N GLU A 39 -3.59 13.69 7.43
CA GLU A 39 -2.46 13.74 6.51
C GLU A 39 -2.47 12.53 5.58
N GLU A 40 -2.23 12.80 4.30
CA GLU A 40 -2.13 11.77 3.27
C GLU A 40 -0.66 11.37 3.12
N ILE A 41 -0.32 10.18 3.58
CA ILE A 41 0.99 9.58 3.28
C ILE A 41 0.88 8.79 1.98
N ILE A 42 1.83 9.04 1.08
CA ILE A 42 1.96 8.39 -0.23
C ILE A 42 3.18 7.48 -0.21
N ILE A 43 2.99 6.21 -0.52
CA ILE A 43 4.09 5.26 -0.77
C ILE A 43 4.11 4.95 -2.26
N ASP A 44 5.23 5.24 -2.92
CA ASP A 44 5.51 4.79 -4.28
C ASP A 44 6.00 3.34 -4.24
N LEU A 45 5.23 2.39 -4.76
CA LEU A 45 5.58 0.96 -4.66
C LEU A 45 6.62 0.49 -5.68
N VAL A 46 7.00 1.34 -6.64
CA VAL A 46 8.03 1.02 -7.62
C VAL A 46 9.40 1.42 -7.08
N THR A 47 9.47 2.60 -6.46
CA THR A 47 10.72 3.17 -5.94
C THR A 47 10.90 2.97 -4.43
N GLY A 48 9.83 2.60 -3.72
CA GLY A 48 9.80 2.54 -2.26
C GLY A 48 9.80 3.91 -1.57
N ARG A 49 9.74 5.01 -2.32
CA ARG A 49 9.80 6.36 -1.76
C ARG A 49 8.49 6.72 -1.05
N ILE A 50 8.61 7.37 0.11
CA ILE A 50 7.50 7.80 0.94
C ILE A 50 7.42 9.33 0.89
N TYR A 51 6.22 9.86 0.70
CA TYR A 51 5.95 11.29 0.65
C TYR A 51 4.83 11.69 1.63
N PRO A 52 4.97 12.80 2.37
CA PRO A 52 6.20 13.59 2.52
C PRO A 52 7.34 12.76 3.15
N GLU A 53 8.59 13.10 2.80
CA GLU A 53 9.77 12.44 3.39
C GLU A 53 9.77 12.65 4.90
N ARG A 54 9.95 11.57 5.65
CA ARG A 54 9.99 11.58 7.12
C ARG A 54 11.17 10.74 7.57
N ASP A 55 12.22 11.40 8.02
CA ASP A 55 13.40 10.74 8.56
C ASP A 55 13.18 10.31 10.02
N GLY A 56 13.44 9.04 10.33
CA GLY A 56 13.77 8.62 11.69
C GLY A 56 12.64 8.13 12.60
N ASP A 57 11.47 7.76 12.08
CA ASP A 57 10.33 7.31 12.90
C ASP A 57 9.86 5.87 12.59
N SER A 58 9.14 5.26 13.55
CA SER A 58 8.36 4.01 13.35
C SER A 58 7.40 4.04 12.15
N VAL A 59 7.12 5.24 11.66
CA VAL A 59 6.37 5.58 10.46
C VAL A 59 7.04 5.04 9.20
N GLU A 60 8.33 5.32 9.03
CA GLU A 60 9.10 4.89 7.87
C GLU A 60 9.21 3.36 7.85
N GLU A 61 9.43 2.75 9.01
CA GLU A 61 9.46 1.30 9.18
C GLU A 61 8.09 0.67 8.80
N TYR A 62 7.00 1.23 9.31
CA TYR A 62 5.64 0.76 9.01
C TYR A 62 5.33 0.81 7.51
N TYR A 63 5.66 1.91 6.83
CA TYR A 63 5.39 2.08 5.40
C TYR A 63 6.34 1.27 4.51
N SER A 64 7.61 1.13 4.92
CA SER A 64 8.56 0.24 4.26
C SER A 64 8.08 -1.21 4.28
N LYS A 65 7.43 -1.67 5.36
CA LYS A 65 6.85 -3.01 5.43
C LYS A 65 5.71 -3.22 4.42
N ILE A 66 4.93 -2.19 4.14
CA ILE A 66 3.89 -2.29 3.10
C ILE A 66 4.54 -2.45 1.73
N HIS A 67 5.60 -1.69 1.43
CA HIS A 67 6.36 -1.84 0.19
C HIS A 67 7.00 -3.25 0.07
N GLU A 68 7.67 -3.73 1.12
CA GLU A 68 8.26 -5.08 1.17
C GLU A 68 7.21 -6.18 0.91
N TRP A 69 6.02 -6.06 1.50
CA TRP A 69 4.93 -7.01 1.29
C TRP A 69 4.54 -7.11 -0.20
N PHE A 70 4.48 -5.98 -0.91
CA PHE A 70 4.18 -5.99 -2.35
C PHE A 70 5.26 -6.71 -3.15
N LEU A 71 6.54 -6.45 -2.85
CA LEU A 71 7.66 -7.13 -3.49
C LEU A 71 7.63 -8.65 -3.25
N GLU A 72 7.13 -9.10 -2.10
CA GLU A 72 7.00 -10.52 -1.79
C GLU A 72 5.82 -11.19 -2.53
N VAL A 73 4.68 -10.50 -2.61
CA VAL A 73 3.42 -11.11 -3.09
C VAL A 73 3.27 -11.04 -4.60
N LEU A 74 3.75 -9.99 -5.27
CA LEU A 74 3.64 -9.86 -6.73
C LEU A 74 4.26 -11.06 -7.49
N PRO A 75 5.48 -11.53 -7.16
CA PRO A 75 6.06 -12.72 -7.79
C PRO A 75 5.25 -13.99 -7.52
N LYS A 76 4.73 -14.17 -6.31
CA LYS A 76 3.89 -15.33 -5.93
C LYS A 76 2.61 -15.40 -6.76
N GLU A 77 2.07 -14.25 -7.13
CA GLU A 77 0.89 -14.14 -7.98
C GLU A 77 1.20 -14.19 -9.49
N ASN A 78 2.48 -14.35 -9.87
CA ASN A 78 3.00 -14.32 -11.23
C ASN A 78 2.76 -12.98 -11.94
N ILE A 79 2.97 -11.89 -11.19
CA ILE A 79 2.90 -10.51 -11.65
C ILE A 79 4.31 -9.90 -11.54
N SER A 80 4.88 -9.45 -12.67
CA SER A 80 6.16 -8.74 -12.63
C SER A 80 5.97 -7.33 -12.09
N ILE A 81 6.94 -6.81 -11.35
CA ILE A 81 6.90 -5.39 -10.96
C ILE A 81 7.10 -4.46 -12.16
N ASP A 82 7.78 -4.92 -13.22
CA ASP A 82 8.06 -4.13 -14.43
C ASP A 82 6.81 -3.76 -15.23
N ILE A 83 5.67 -4.41 -14.96
CA ILE A 83 4.40 -4.04 -15.60
C ILE A 83 3.67 -2.92 -14.86
N ILE A 84 4.17 -2.51 -13.70
CA ILE A 84 3.64 -1.43 -12.88
C ILE A 84 4.39 -0.15 -13.24
N ASP A 85 3.68 0.79 -13.86
CA ASP A 85 4.23 2.10 -14.24
C ASP A 85 4.40 3.00 -13.01
N SER A 86 3.42 2.96 -12.12
CA SER A 86 3.49 3.58 -10.80
C SER A 86 2.44 2.98 -9.87
N ALA A 87 2.67 3.04 -8.58
CA ALA A 87 1.64 2.68 -7.63
C ALA A 87 1.76 3.52 -6.37
N ILE A 88 0.62 3.99 -5.89
CA ILE A 88 0.48 4.96 -4.81
C ILE A 88 -0.44 4.35 -3.76
N ILE A 89 0.08 4.18 -2.55
CA ILE A 89 -0.75 3.90 -1.38
C ILE A 89 -0.96 5.20 -0.62
N LYS A 90 -2.22 5.60 -0.49
CA LYS A 90 -2.69 6.74 0.31
C LYS A 90 -3.28 6.21 1.61
N ILE A 91 -2.82 6.75 2.72
CA ILE A 91 -3.31 6.40 4.05
C ILE A 91 -3.87 7.66 4.69
N SER A 92 -5.04 7.55 5.30
CA SER A 92 -5.77 8.66 5.92
C SER A 92 -6.54 8.15 7.15
N PRO A 93 -7.00 9.03 8.05
CA PRO A 93 -7.88 8.64 9.16
C PRO A 93 -9.19 7.96 8.72
N ALA A 94 -9.66 8.22 7.49
CA ALA A 94 -10.87 7.59 6.95
C ALA A 94 -10.62 6.16 6.40
N GLY A 95 -9.37 5.77 6.20
CA GLY A 95 -9.00 4.51 5.59
C GLY A 95 -7.76 4.59 4.70
N LYS A 96 -7.53 3.47 3.99
CA LYS A 96 -6.43 3.32 3.03
C LYS A 96 -6.96 3.18 1.61
N LYS A 97 -6.18 3.66 0.65
CA LYS A 97 -6.44 3.52 -0.77
C LYS A 97 -5.14 3.16 -1.48
N CYS A 98 -5.19 2.13 -2.32
CA CYS A 98 -4.08 1.77 -3.20
C CYS A 98 -4.51 2.02 -4.64
N ILE A 99 -3.68 2.74 -5.39
CA ILE A 99 -3.85 3.07 -6.80
C ILE A 99 -2.65 2.48 -7.53
N ILE A 100 -2.85 1.53 -8.43
CA ILE A 100 -1.79 0.93 -9.24
C ILE A 100 -2.05 1.31 -10.70
N LEU A 101 -1.10 1.98 -11.33
CA LEU A 101 -1.04 2.22 -12.76
C LEU A 101 -0.12 1.14 -13.37
N ALA A 102 -0.67 0.35 -14.28
CA ALA A 102 0.04 -0.75 -14.93
C ALA A 102 -0.44 -0.92 -16.37
N GLN A 103 0.46 -0.76 -17.33
CA GLN A 103 0.20 -0.89 -18.77
C GLN A 103 -1.00 -0.04 -19.22
N ASP A 104 -0.97 1.25 -18.92
CA ASP A 104 -2.03 2.24 -19.24
C ASP A 104 -3.39 1.98 -18.56
N ARG A 105 -3.43 1.12 -17.53
CA ARG A 105 -4.64 0.81 -16.76
C ARG A 105 -4.49 1.18 -15.31
N GLU A 106 -5.57 1.69 -14.74
CA GLU A 106 -5.63 2.08 -13.33
C GLU A 106 -6.45 1.07 -12.51
N PHE A 107 -5.89 0.64 -11.39
CA PHE A 107 -6.52 -0.26 -10.42
C PHE A 107 -6.62 0.41 -9.07
N ARG A 108 -7.84 0.44 -8.53
CA ARG A 108 -8.12 1.04 -7.22
C ARG A 108 -8.61 -0.01 -6.23
N ALA A 109 -7.95 -0.08 -5.09
CA ALA A 109 -8.43 -0.79 -3.89
C ALA A 109 -8.63 0.25 -2.78
N ASN A 110 -9.75 0.14 -2.06
CA ASN A 110 -10.07 1.04 -0.95
C ASN A 110 -10.47 0.19 0.25
N LEU A 111 -9.96 0.56 1.42
CA LEU A 111 -10.28 -0.04 2.70
C LEU A 111 -10.67 1.08 3.66
N LYS A 112 -11.92 1.10 4.11
CA LYS A 112 -12.40 2.07 5.10
C LYS A 112 -12.20 1.51 6.50
N TYR A 113 -11.77 2.35 7.43
CA TYR A 113 -11.82 2.01 8.85
C TYR A 113 -13.29 2.13 9.31
N LYS A 114 -13.77 1.18 10.12
CA LYS A 114 -15.15 1.16 10.61
C LYS A 114 -15.30 2.06 11.84
#